data_AF-A0A529N9Z7-F1
#
_entry.id   AF-A0A529N9Z7-F1
#
_cell.length_a   1.000
_cell.length_b   1.000
_cell.length_c   1.000
_cell.angle_alpha   90.00
_cell.angle_beta   90.00
_cell.angle_gamma   90.00
#
_symmetry.space_group_name_H-M   'P 1'
#
loop_
_entity.id
_entity.type
_entity.pdbx_description
1 polymer ?
#
loop_
_entity_poly.entity_id
_entity_poly.type
_entity_poly.pdbx_seq_one_letter_code
_entity_poly.pdbx_strand_id
1 'polypeptide(L)'
;MAESREWLVQWLRDAHAMEEQAETMLSGQLSRIESYPELSERIRSHLEETKEQARRLKSCLDGLDEGSSMLKDAGGKLTATAQSISGVFAGDEVMKGSLASYTFEHMEIASYTILI
;
A
#
# COMPACT_ATOMS: atom_id res chain seq x y z
N MET A 1 8.68 -8.05 27.11
CA MET A 1 8.27 -6.64 27.20
C MET A 1 8.97 -5.78 26.12
N ALA A 2 10.31 -5.77 26.01
CA ALA A 2 11.01 -5.13 24.89
C ALA A 2 10.60 -5.71 23.52
N GLU A 3 10.48 -7.04 23.45
CA GLU A 3 10.10 -7.78 22.24
C GLU A 3 8.74 -7.36 21.64
N SER A 4 7.71 -7.17 22.47
CA SER A 4 6.36 -6.82 21.98
C SER A 4 6.31 -5.41 21.37
N ARG A 5 7.07 -4.44 21.92
CA ARG A 5 7.18 -3.10 21.34
C ARG A 5 7.96 -3.15 20.03
N GLU A 6 9.07 -3.88 20.00
CA GLU A 6 9.88 -4.05 18.78
C GLU A 6 9.06 -4.69 17.65
N TRP A 7 8.29 -5.74 17.95
CA TRP A 7 7.37 -6.34 17.00
C TRP A 7 6.30 -5.34 16.52
N LEU A 8 5.65 -4.60 17.41
CA LEU A 8 4.66 -3.59 17.03
C LEU A 8 5.26 -2.54 16.08
N VAL A 9 6.44 -2.01 16.41
CA VAL A 9 7.13 -1.03 15.56
C VAL A 9 7.46 -1.62 14.19
N GLN A 10 7.93 -2.86 14.14
CA GLN A 10 8.22 -3.54 12.87
C GLN A 10 6.96 -3.70 12.02
N TRP A 11 5.85 -4.18 12.60
CA TRP A 11 4.59 -4.36 11.87
C TRP A 11 3.96 -3.02 11.43
N LEU A 12 4.13 -1.95 12.22
CA LEU A 12 3.72 -0.59 11.79
C LEU A 12 4.54 -0.09 10.60
N ARG A 13 5.86 -0.36 10.54
CA ARG A 13 6.70 -0.03 9.38
C ARG A 13 6.30 -0.83 8.15
N ASP A 14 6.00 -2.12 8.34
CA ASP A 14 5.56 -2.99 7.26
C ASP A 14 4.21 -2.54 6.70
N ALA A 15 3.26 -2.16 7.57
CA ALA A 15 1.99 -1.56 7.17
C ALA A 15 2.20 -0.21 6.44
N HIS A 16 3.10 0.66 6.91
CA HIS A 16 3.35 1.95 6.23
C HIS A 16 3.85 1.74 4.81
N ALA A 17 4.78 0.81 4.64
CA ALA A 17 5.32 0.50 3.33
C ALA A 17 4.33 -0.27 2.43
N MET A 18 3.40 -1.02 3.02
CA MET A 18 2.26 -1.61 2.30
C MET A 18 1.37 -0.50 1.71
N GLU A 19 1.07 0.55 2.47
CA GLU A 19 0.31 1.71 1.97
C GLU A 19 1.06 2.47 0.85
N GLU A 20 2.37 2.68 0.96
CA GLU A 20 3.17 3.29 -0.13
C GLU A 20 3.15 2.45 -1.41
N GLN A 21 3.15 1.12 -1.26
CA GLN A 21 3.00 0.19 -2.39
C GLN A 21 1.60 0.26 -2.99
N ALA A 22 0.56 0.31 -2.16
CA ALA A 22 -0.83 0.47 -2.58
C ALA A 22 -1.02 1.78 -3.35
N GLU A 23 -0.45 2.89 -2.86
CA GLU A 23 -0.51 4.19 -3.53
C GLU A 23 0.04 4.11 -4.96
N THR A 24 1.19 3.45 -5.12
CA THR A 24 1.83 3.25 -6.43
C THR A 24 0.96 2.38 -7.34
N MET A 25 0.40 1.30 -6.82
CA MET A 25 -0.47 0.39 -7.55
C MET A 25 -1.75 1.09 -8.04
N LEU A 26 -2.43 1.81 -7.14
CA LEU A 26 -3.67 2.53 -7.42
C LEU A 26 -3.44 3.68 -8.41
N SER A 27 -2.36 4.44 -8.25
CA SER A 27 -1.97 5.49 -9.22
C SER A 27 -1.71 4.90 -10.61
N GLY A 28 -1.05 3.74 -10.66
CA GLY A 28 -0.83 3.01 -11.90
C GLY A 28 -2.14 2.58 -12.56
N GLN A 29 -3.04 1.94 -11.82
CA GLN A 29 -4.35 1.52 -12.33
C GLN A 29 -5.19 2.70 -12.82
N LEU A 30 -5.22 3.79 -12.05
CA LEU A 30 -5.98 5.00 -12.39
C LEU A 30 -5.49 5.65 -13.69
N SER A 31 -4.18 5.58 -13.97
CA SER A 31 -3.60 6.15 -15.20
C SER A 31 -3.97 5.41 -16.49
N ARG A 32 -4.46 4.17 -16.38
CA ARG A 32 -4.73 3.28 -17.53
C ARG A 32 -6.21 2.92 -17.70
N ILE A 33 -7.05 3.25 -16.72
CA ILE A 33 -8.48 2.95 -16.76
C ILE A 33 -9.25 4.01 -17.57
N GLU A 34 -9.73 3.65 -18.76
CA GLU A 34 -10.45 4.58 -19.64
C GLU A 34 -11.96 4.33 -19.66
N SER A 35 -12.38 3.06 -19.78
CA SER A 35 -13.78 2.70 -20.10
C SER A 35 -14.71 2.47 -18.91
N TYR A 36 -14.23 2.70 -17.67
CA TYR A 36 -14.96 2.37 -16.44
C TYR A 36 -14.98 3.57 -15.47
N PRO A 37 -15.88 4.54 -15.66
CA PRO A 37 -15.88 5.79 -14.89
C PRO A 37 -16.12 5.56 -13.39
N GLU A 38 -17.03 4.64 -13.03
CA GLU A 38 -17.35 4.31 -11.63
C GLU A 38 -16.14 3.67 -10.92
N LEU A 39 -15.45 2.75 -11.60
CA LEU A 39 -14.25 2.11 -11.06
C LEU A 39 -13.09 3.13 -10.94
N SER A 40 -12.94 4.02 -11.92
CA SER A 40 -11.97 5.12 -11.87
C SER A 40 -12.20 6.04 -10.66
N GLU A 41 -13.45 6.41 -10.40
CA GLU A 41 -13.81 7.23 -9.24
C GLU A 41 -13.53 6.49 -7.93
N ARG A 42 -13.87 5.20 -7.83
CA ARG A 42 -13.58 4.41 -6.63
C ARG A 42 -12.08 4.27 -6.37
N ILE A 43 -11.28 3.99 -7.40
CA ILE A 43 -9.81 3.92 -7.29
C ILE A 43 -9.24 5.26 -6.85
N ARG A 44 -9.76 6.37 -7.38
CA ARG A 44 -9.33 7.72 -6.96
C ARG A 44 -9.65 8.01 -5.50
N SER A 45 -10.87 7.69 -5.05
CA SER A 45 -11.24 7.81 -3.63
C SER A 45 -10.29 6.97 -2.76
N HIS A 46 -10.05 5.73 -3.19
CA HIS A 46 -9.21 4.82 -2.45
C HIS A 46 -7.75 5.29 -2.38
N LEU A 47 -7.21 5.84 -3.46
CA LEU A 47 -5.87 6.43 -3.47
C LEU A 47 -5.71 7.54 -2.43
N GLU A 48 -6.73 8.38 -2.24
CA GLU A 48 -6.69 9.42 -1.20
C GLU A 48 -6.86 8.84 0.21
N GLU A 49 -7.66 7.77 0.37
CA GLU A 49 -7.76 7.00 1.63
C GLU A 49 -6.39 6.41 2.02
N THR A 50 -5.71 5.73 1.08
CA THR A 50 -4.38 5.13 1.23
C THR A 50 -3.31 6.15 1.64
N LYS A 51 -3.27 7.33 1.01
CA LYS A 51 -2.34 8.40 1.40
C LYS A 51 -2.56 8.87 2.83
N GLU A 52 -3.82 9.01 3.24
CA GLU A 52 -4.17 9.40 4.60
C GLU A 52 -3.86 8.27 5.60
N GLN A 53 -4.05 7.01 5.23
CA GLN A 53 -3.65 5.84 6.02
C GLN A 53 -2.13 5.78 6.24
N ALA A 54 -1.34 5.95 5.17
CA ALA A 54 0.13 6.07 5.26
C ALA A 54 0.54 7.20 6.22
N ARG A 55 -0.09 8.38 6.10
CA ARG A 55 0.17 9.52 7.00
C ARG A 55 -0.16 9.20 8.47
N ARG A 56 -1.22 8.44 8.73
CA ARG A 56 -1.59 8.01 10.09
C ARG A 56 -0.58 7.02 10.65
N LEU A 57 -0.17 6.02 9.88
CA LEU A 57 0.87 5.06 10.29
C LEU A 57 2.19 5.76 10.60
N LYS A 58 2.58 6.75 9.78
CA LYS A 58 3.72 7.62 10.05
C LYS A 58 3.56 8.37 11.37
N SER A 59 2.38 8.95 11.61
CA SER A 59 2.10 9.66 12.86
C SER A 59 2.17 8.73 14.08
N CYS A 60 1.75 7.47 13.96
CA CYS A 60 1.90 6.45 15.01
C CYS A 60 3.37 6.14 15.28
N LEU A 61 4.19 5.95 14.25
CA LEU A 61 5.62 5.68 14.37
C LEU A 61 6.40 6.88 14.93
N ASP A 62 6.04 8.10 14.52
CA ASP A 62 6.57 9.34 15.07
C ASP A 62 6.26 9.45 16.57
N GLY A 63 5.04 9.13 16.98
CA GLY A 63 4.62 9.09 18.39
C GLY A 63 5.33 8.02 19.24
N LEU A 64 5.99 7.06 18.60
CA LEU A 64 6.81 6.03 19.25
C LEU A 64 8.32 6.37 19.22
N ASP A 65 8.72 7.54 18.73
CA ASP A 65 10.12 7.96 18.47
C ASP A 65 10.86 7.11 17.42
N GLU A 66 10.13 6.43 16.52
CA GLU A 66 10.69 5.51 15.51
C GLU A 66 10.61 6.05 14.08
N GLY A 67 10.09 7.27 13.87
CA GLY A 67 9.85 7.86 12.55
C GLY A 67 11.09 8.08 11.67
N SER A 68 12.25 8.34 12.28
CA SER A 68 13.50 8.62 11.56
C SER A 68 14.11 7.40 10.86
N SER A 69 13.76 6.18 11.28
CA SER A 69 14.28 4.95 10.70
C SER A 69 13.59 4.56 9.39
N MET A 70 12.37 5.05 9.14
CA MET A 70 11.60 4.71 7.93
C MET A 70 12.30 5.17 6.63
N LEU A 71 13.06 6.26 6.70
CA LEU A 71 13.83 6.77 5.57
C LEU A 71 14.94 5.80 5.09
N LYS A 72 15.42 4.88 5.95
CA LYS A 72 16.51 3.96 5.61
C LYS A 72 16.03 2.70 4.87
N ASP A 73 14.82 2.23 5.14
CA ASP A 73 14.30 0.96 4.58
C ASP A 73 13.57 1.13 3.24
N ALA A 74 13.15 2.36 2.90
CA ALA A 74 12.47 2.67 1.64
C ALA A 74 13.33 2.43 0.38
N GLY A 75 14.66 2.40 0.52
CA GLY A 75 15.59 2.21 -0.60
C GLY A 75 15.51 0.82 -1.28
N GLY A 76 14.96 -0.19 -0.59
CA GLY A 76 14.87 -1.56 -1.12
C GLY A 76 13.58 -1.90 -1.88
N LYS A 77 12.48 -1.16 -1.65
CA LYS A 77 11.13 -1.52 -2.15
C LYS A 77 10.83 -1.00 -3.56
N LEU A 78 11.58 -0.01 -4.07
CA LEU A 78 11.38 0.55 -5.42
C LEU A 78 11.67 -0.45 -6.56
N THR A 79 12.56 -1.42 -6.34
CA THR A 79 13.02 -2.32 -7.42
C THR A 79 12.02 -3.43 -7.76
N ALA A 80 11.19 -3.86 -6.79
CA ALA A 80 10.22 -4.95 -6.99
C ALA A 80 8.97 -4.47 -7.75
N THR A 81 8.52 -3.25 -7.51
CA THR A 81 7.33 -2.66 -8.15
C THR A 81 7.51 -2.50 -9.67
N ALA A 82 8.74 -2.20 -10.12
CA ALA A 82 9.05 -2.05 -11.55
C ALA A 82 8.88 -3.35 -12.36
N GLN A 83 9.08 -4.52 -11.75
CA GLN A 83 8.93 -5.82 -12.44
C GLN A 83 7.47 -6.27 -12.56
N SER A 84 6.59 -5.84 -11.67
CA SER A 84 5.17 -6.21 -11.72
C SER A 84 4.40 -5.53 -12.87
N ILE A 85 4.92 -4.41 -13.39
CA ILE A 85 4.26 -3.60 -14.43
C ILE A 85 4.63 -4.06 -15.85
N SER A 86 5.75 -4.77 -16.06
CA SER A 86 6.24 -5.08 -17.43
C SER A 86 5.53 -6.23 -18.14
N GLY A 87 4.57 -6.91 -17.50
CA GLY A 87 3.94 -8.14 -18.02
C GLY A 87 2.55 -7.98 -18.63
N VAL A 88 1.93 -6.80 -18.62
CA VAL A 88 0.49 -6.65 -18.91
C VAL A 88 0.26 -5.92 -20.23
N PHE A 89 0.36 -6.65 -21.33
CA PHE A 89 -0.25 -6.29 -22.62
C PHE A 89 -1.26 -7.38 -22.98
N ALA A 90 -2.45 -7.35 -22.39
CA ALA A 90 -3.58 -8.21 -22.79
C ALA A 90 -4.90 -7.57 -22.37
N GLY A 91 -5.95 -7.72 -23.18
CA GLY A 91 -7.27 -7.05 -23.05
C GLY A 91 -8.09 -7.36 -21.80
N ASP A 92 -7.52 -8.03 -20.78
CA ASP A 92 -8.13 -8.34 -19.49
C ASP A 92 -7.49 -7.61 -18.30
N GLU A 93 -6.70 -6.56 -18.56
CA GLU A 93 -5.98 -5.78 -17.53
C GLU A 93 -6.87 -5.33 -16.38
N VAL A 94 -8.07 -4.81 -16.66
CA VAL A 94 -9.00 -4.34 -15.62
C VAL A 94 -9.45 -5.48 -14.70
N MET A 95 -9.66 -6.68 -15.25
CA MET A 95 -10.08 -7.85 -14.47
C MET A 95 -8.93 -8.36 -13.61
N LYS A 96 -7.71 -8.46 -14.17
CA LYS A 96 -6.51 -8.83 -13.42
C LYS A 96 -6.17 -7.81 -12.33
N GLY A 97 -6.28 -6.52 -12.65
CA GLY A 97 -6.10 -5.42 -11.71
C GLY A 97 -7.11 -5.50 -10.56
N SER A 98 -8.38 -5.74 -10.87
CA SER A 98 -9.44 -5.90 -9.86
C SER A 98 -9.19 -7.11 -8.95
N LEU A 99 -8.77 -8.25 -9.50
CA LEU A 99 -8.40 -9.44 -8.73
C LEU A 99 -7.21 -9.17 -7.81
N ALA A 100 -6.18 -8.50 -8.33
CA ALA A 100 -5.00 -8.13 -7.55
C ALA A 100 -5.36 -7.16 -6.42
N SER A 101 -6.10 -6.08 -6.71
CA SER A 101 -6.56 -5.12 -5.71
C SER A 101 -7.38 -5.80 -4.64
N TYR A 102 -8.39 -6.62 -5.01
CA TYR A 102 -9.22 -7.32 -4.03
C TYR A 102 -8.39 -8.23 -3.11
N THR A 103 -7.42 -8.96 -3.65
CA THR A 103 -6.54 -9.81 -2.83
C THR A 103 -5.67 -8.96 -1.89
N PHE A 104 -5.18 -7.82 -2.38
CA PHE A 104 -4.39 -6.88 -1.61
C PHE A 104 -5.19 -6.30 -0.43
N GLU A 105 -6.44 -5.89 -0.64
CA GLU A 105 -7.32 -5.41 0.44
C GLU A 105 -7.46 -6.41 1.60
N HIS A 106 -7.59 -7.71 1.28
CA HIS A 106 -7.67 -8.75 2.32
C HIS A 106 -6.37 -8.86 3.13
N MET A 107 -5.22 -8.65 2.48
CA MET A 107 -3.93 -8.58 3.17
C MET A 107 -3.83 -7.32 4.05
N GLU A 108 -4.35 -6.18 3.59
CA GLU A 108 -4.39 -4.95 4.40
C GLU A 108 -5.29 -5.12 5.63
N ILE A 109 -6.50 -5.66 5.45
CA ILE A 109 -7.44 -5.96 6.54
C ILE A 109 -6.76 -6.86 7.59
N ALA A 110 -6.08 -7.92 7.16
CA ALA A 110 -5.36 -8.81 8.07
C ALA A 110 -4.22 -8.08 8.81
N SER A 111 -3.43 -7.28 8.07
CA SER A 111 -2.31 -6.51 8.62
C SER A 111 -2.77 -5.51 9.69
N TYR A 112 -3.83 -4.75 9.40
CA TYR A 112 -4.42 -3.81 10.36
C TYR A 112 -5.07 -4.52 11.55
N THR A 113 -5.70 -5.68 11.34
CA THR A 113 -6.33 -6.43 12.43
C THR A 113 -5.30 -6.94 13.44
N ILE A 114 -4.11 -7.35 12.99
CA ILE A 114 -3.03 -7.82 13.88
C ILE A 114 -2.41 -6.67 14.70
N LEU A 115 -2.51 -5.42 14.23
CA LEU A 115 -2.00 -4.24 14.93
C LEU A 115 -2.89 -3.77 16.10
N ILE A 116 -4.13 -4.29 16.21
CA ILE A 116 -5.13 -3.92 17.24
C ILE A 116 -5.18 -4.99 18.34
#